data_AF-A0A7X0APP6-F1
#
_entry.id   AF-A0A7X0APP6-F1
#
_cell.length_a   1.000
_cell.length_b   1.000
_cell.length_c   1.000
_cell.angle_alpha   90.00
_cell.angle_beta   90.00
_cell.angle_gamma   90.00
#
_symmetry.space_group_name_H-M   'P 1'
#
loop_
_entity.id
_entity.type
_entity.pdbx_description
1 polymer ?
#
loop_
_entity_poly.entity_id
_entity_poly.type
_entity_poly.pdbx_seq_one_letter_code
_entity_poly.pdbx_strand_id
1 'polypeptide(L)' 'MRIPIDTLEQRLTEMEVKLTFIDDTVQALASADADQSVRIASLERALRDLRGELSSMRIGQADDPHSEPPPPHY' A
#
# COMPACT_ATOMS: atom_id res chain seq x y z
N MET A 1 -41.67 33.42 14.02
CA MET A 1 -40.37 34.06 14.24
C MET A 1 -39.61 34.00 12.92
N ARG A 2 -39.35 35.14 12.26
CA ARG A 2 -38.62 35.21 10.98
C ARG A 2 -37.13 35.26 11.29
N ILE A 3 -36.34 34.34 10.74
CA ILE A 3 -34.88 34.38 10.90
C ILE A 3 -34.35 35.61 10.15
N PRO A 4 -33.52 36.46 10.76
CA PRO A 4 -32.89 37.59 10.07
C PRO A 4 -31.97 37.11 8.96
N ILE A 5 -31.92 37.84 7.84
CA ILE A 5 -31.04 37.54 6.70
C ILE A 5 -29.57 37.51 7.13
N ASP A 6 -29.15 38.47 7.96
CA ASP A 6 -27.78 38.55 8.49
C ASP A 6 -27.35 37.26 9.22
N THR A 7 -28.28 36.58 9.91
CA THR A 7 -27.99 35.33 10.61
C THR A 7 -27.82 34.16 9.64
N LEU A 8 -28.51 34.19 8.50
CA LEU A 8 -28.33 33.20 7.43
C LEU A 8 -27.02 33.44 6.68
N GLU A 9 -26.67 34.69 6.39
CA GLU A 9 -25.40 35.07 5.75
C GLU A 9 -24.21 34.65 6.62
N GLN A 10 -24.25 34.91 7.93
CA GLN A 10 -23.20 34.47 8.84
C GLN A 10 -23.02 32.94 8.82
N ARG A 11 -24.13 32.19 8.87
CA ARG A 11 -24.08 30.72 8.81
C ARG A 11 -23.55 30.21 7.47
N LEU A 12 -23.87 30.89 6.37
CA LEU A 12 -23.36 30.55 5.05
C LEU A 12 -21.83 30.73 5.00
N THR A 13 -21.33 31.88 5.46
CA THR A 13 -19.88 32.14 5.57
C THR A 13 -19.17 31.08 6.40
N GLU A 14 -19.73 30.71 7.57
CA GLU A 14 -19.17 29.64 8.40
C GLU A 14 -19.15 28.28 7.69
N MET A 15 -20.18 27.98 6.90
CA MET A 15 -20.25 26.75 6.12
C MET A 15 -19.23 26.74 4.97
N GLU A 16 -19.03 27.86 4.28
CA GLU A 16 -18.03 27.99 3.21
C GLU A 16 -16.61 27.78 3.73
N VAL A 17 -16.31 28.36 4.90
CA VAL A 17 -15.02 28.14 5.58
C VAL A 17 -14.84 26.66 5.92
N LYS A 18 -15.85 26.05 6.56
CA LYS A 18 -15.79 24.61 6.91
C LYS A 18 -15.65 23.72 5.68
N LEU A 19 -16.33 24.05 4.58
CA LEU A 19 -16.23 23.30 3.33
C LEU A 19 -14.82 23.36 2.76
N THR A 20 -14.21 24.54 2.74
CA THR A 20 -12.82 24.71 2.31
C THR A 20 -11.86 23.83 3.11
N PHE A 21 -12.00 23.79 4.44
CA PHE A 21 -11.18 22.91 5.29
C PHE A 21 -11.41 21.42 5.01
N ILE A 22 -12.65 21.02 4.72
CA ILE A 22 -12.98 19.64 4.38
C ILE A 22 -12.33 19.27 3.04
N ASP A 23 -12.43 20.14 2.03
CA ASP A 23 -11.82 19.92 0.72
C ASP A 23 -10.30 19.76 0.83
N ASP A 24 -9.63 20.63 1.59
CA ASP A 24 -8.20 20.52 1.86
C ASP A 24 -7.84 19.20 2.55
N THR A 25 -8.66 18.79 3.53
CA THR A 25 -8.46 17.54 4.27
C THR A 25 -8.63 16.31 3.37
N VAL A 26 -9.65 16.32 2.51
CA VAL A 26 -9.90 15.25 1.54
C VAL A 26 -8.76 15.14 0.54
N GLN A 27 -8.26 16.27 0.05
CA GLN A 27 -7.12 16.30 -0.87
C GLN A 27 -5.85 15.74 -0.21
N ALA A 28 -5.58 16.11 1.05
CA ALA A 28 -4.45 15.58 1.81
C ALA A 28 -4.57 14.07 2.04
N LEU A 29 -5.77 13.57 2.37
CA LEU A 29 -6.05 12.14 2.53
C LEU A 29 -5.85 11.37 1.22
N ALA A 30 -6.34 11.90 0.10
CA ALA A 30 -6.17 11.29 -1.21
C ALA A 30 -4.69 11.18 -1.62
N SER A 31 -3.88 12.22 -1.33
CA SER A 31 -2.44 12.18 -1.56
C SER A 31 -1.75 11.11 -0.69
N ALA A 32 -2.11 11.04 0.60
CA ALA A 32 -1.53 10.06 1.51
C ALA A 32 -1.89 8.61 1.12
N ASP A 33 -3.12 8.37 0.65
CA ASP A 33 -3.57 7.06 0.17
C ASP A 33 -2.81 6.62 -1.09
N ALA A 34 -2.58 7.55 -2.02
CA ALA A 34 -1.77 7.28 -3.21
C ALA A 34 -0.33 6.89 -2.84
N ASP A 35 0.30 7.63 -1.93
CA ASP A 35 1.66 7.34 -1.45
C ASP A 35 1.74 5.98 -0.74
N GLN A 36 0.73 5.65 0.07
CA GLN A 36 0.65 4.35 0.74
C GLN A 36 0.47 3.21 -0.27
N SER A 37 -0.37 3.40 -1.29
CA SER A 37 -0.59 2.41 -2.36
C SER A 37 0.71 2.10 -3.11
N VAL A 38 1.50 3.13 -3.45
CA VAL A 38 2.81 2.96 -4.09
C VAL A 38 3.77 2.19 -3.18
N ARG A 39 3.80 2.55 -1.89
CA ARG A 39 4.67 1.89 -0.90
C ARG A 39 4.31 0.41 -0.73
N ILE A 40 3.02 0.08 -0.64
CA ILE A 40 2.54 -1.30 -0.56
C ILE A 40 2.97 -2.09 -1.80
N ALA A 41 2.75 -1.55 -3.01
CA ALA A 41 3.16 -2.21 -4.24
C ALA A 41 4.69 -2.43 -4.32
N SER A 42 5.48 -1.53 -3.73
CA SER A 42 6.93 -1.72 -3.60
C SER A 42 7.29 -2.86 -2.64
N LEU A 43 6.64 -2.91 -1.48
CA LEU A 43 6.88 -3.96 -0.47
C LEU A 43 6.47 -5.33 -0.99
N GLU A 44 5.34 -5.43 -1.68
CA GLU A 44 4.90 -6.67 -2.31
C GLU A 44 5.88 -7.19 -3.36
N ARG A 45 6.51 -6.29 -4.14
CA ARG A 45 7.57 -6.68 -5.08
C ARG A 45 8.78 -7.23 -4.34
N ALA A 46 9.29 -6.50 -3.35
CA ALA A 46 10.43 -6.93 -2.55
C ALA A 46 10.20 -8.30 -1.88
N LEU A 47 8.98 -8.56 -1.37
CA LEU A 47 8.62 -9.86 -0.80
C LEU A 47 8.60 -10.99 -1.83
N ARG A 48 8.12 -10.73 -3.04
CA ARG A 48 8.15 -11.72 -4.13
C ARG A 48 9.59 -12.04 -4.54
N ASP A 49 10.45 -11.03 -4.64
CA ASP A 49 11.84 -11.19 -5.01
C ASP A 49 12.60 -12.00 -3.95
N LEU A 50 12.44 -11.64 -2.67
CA LEU A 50 13.02 -12.39 -1.55
C LEU A 50 12.58 -13.86 -1.52
N ARG A 51 11.29 -14.12 -1.78
CA ARG A 51 10.79 -15.49 -1.88
C ARG A 51 11.44 -16.26 -3.05
N GLY A 52 11.68 -15.58 -4.17
CA GLY A 52 12.40 -16.14 -5.31
C GLY A 52 13.84 -16.52 -4.96
N GLU A 53 14.56 -15.64 -4.28
CA GLU A 53 15.92 -15.89 -3.79
C GLU A 53 15.97 -17.06 -2.79
N LEU A 54 15.04 -17.13 -1.84
CA LEU A 54 14.98 -18.25 -0.89
C LEU A 54 14.69 -19.59 -1.60
N SER A 55 13.82 -19.57 -2.61
CA SER A 55 13.53 -20.77 -3.41
C SER A 55 14.75 -21.22 -4.22
N SER A 56 15.50 -20.29 -4.82
CA SER A 56 16.70 -20.64 -5.60
C SER A 56 17.82 -21.17 -4.70
N MET A 57 18.00 -20.59 -3.51
CA MET A 57 18.94 -21.12 -2.51
C MET A 57 18.58 -22.54 -2.06
N ARG A 58 17.29 -22.83 -1.88
CA ARG A 58 16.83 -24.17 -1.50
C ARG A 58 17.12 -25.22 -2.58
N ILE A 59 16.95 -24.87 -3.85
CA ILE A 59 17.26 -25.76 -4.98
C ILE A 59 18.78 -25.97 -5.08
N GLY A 60 19.59 -24.91 -4.95
CA GLY A 60 21.05 -25.00 -5.02
C GLY A 60 21.69 -25.83 -3.91
N GLN A 61 20.98 -26.08 -2.80
CA GLN A 61 21.43 -26.97 -1.71
C GLN A 61 20.95 -28.42 -1.87
N ALA A 62 20.01 -28.70 -2.78
CA ALA A 62 19.34 -30.00 -2.86
C ALA A 62 20.01 -31.00 -3.83
N ASP A 63 20.89 -30.56 -4.72
CA ASP A 63 21.56 -31.43 -5.69
C ASP A 63 23.09 -31.46 -5.48
N ASP A 64 23.57 -32.51 -4.79
CA ASP A 64 24.89 -33.07 -5.07
C ASP A 64 24.72 -34.44 -5.75
N PRO A 65 24.60 -34.48 -7.09
CA PRO A 65 24.43 -35.71 -7.88
C PRO A 65 25.66 -36.64 -7.83
N HIS A 66 26.76 -36.25 -7.17
CA HIS A 66 27.93 -37.11 -6.97
C HIS A 66 27.79 -38.06 -5.76
N SER A 67 26.69 -38.00 -5.02
CA SER A 67 26.44 -38.85 -3.85
C SER A 67 25.61 -40.11 -4.15
N GLU A 68 25.30 -40.40 -5.41
CA GLU A 68 24.53 -41.60 -5.78
C GLU A 68 25.43 -42.84 -5.82
N PRO A 69 25.14 -43.91 -5.03
CA PRO A 69 25.90 -45.15 -5.10
C PRO A 69 25.78 -45.78 -6.49
N PRO A 70 26.86 -46.35 -7.07
CA PRO A 70 26.79 -46.97 -8.37
C PRO A 70 25.76 -48.12 -8.38
N PRO A 71 25.02 -48.30 -9.49
CA PRO A 71 23.92 -49.26 -9.55
C PRO A 71 24.40 -50.69 -9.32
N PRO A 72 23.64 -51.52 -8.58
CA PRO A 72 24.02 -52.90 -8.33
C PRO A 72 24.02 -53.71 -9.62
N HIS A 73 25.13 -54.41 -9.89
CA HIS A 73 25.21 -55.38 -10.97
C HIS A 73 24.50 -56.67 -10.55
N TYR A 74 23.43 -57.04 -11.28
CA TYR A 74 22.71 -58.30 -11.17
C TYR A 74 23.09 -59.27 -12.28
#